data_AF-A0A2D8STY2-F1
#
_entry.id   AF-A0A2D8STY2-F1
#
_cell.length_a   1.000
_cell.length_b   1.000
_cell.length_c   1.000
_cell.angle_alpha   90.00
_cell.angle_beta   90.00
_cell.angle_gamma   90.00
#
_symmetry.space_group_name_H-M   'P 1'
#
loop_
_entity.id
_entity.type
_entity.pdbx_description
1 polymer ?
#
loop_
_entity_poly.entity_id
_entity_poly.type
_entity_poly.pdbx_seq_one_letter_code
_entity_poly.pdbx_strand_id
1 'polypeptide(L)'
;MGYPRKGVPCRQPSILIRGRNGWSRGIMTKGLFITGTDTDVGKTAVAVTILQQCVSLGIHCRAYKPVASGTQSDPSDIDRLWSASGNAGTHDEVCPQSFQLPVAPEQAAAAEGRQVDDDLLRQGLKPHMLAELVLIEGAGGLFSPLSHQTLNVDLARDFQIPVVLVDSSRLGAIGRTLTAVTAAESVGLNVSVVVLSQSESSNQGGDKTPGGHKTPESPDVLAQTAQAELQRRLPHLVVCGLGYNASTIQPLVEWQLIAEPLDVPFKTHP
;
A
#
# COMPACT_ATOMS: atom_id res chain seq x y z
N MET A 1 -53.62 -26.87 -34.80
CA MET A 1 -52.35 -26.68 -35.54
C MET A 1 -51.33 -26.12 -34.56
N GLY A 2 -50.47 -26.99 -34.02
CA GLY A 2 -49.58 -26.68 -32.90
C GLY A 2 -48.19 -26.25 -33.36
N TYR A 3 -47.63 -25.25 -32.70
CA TYR A 3 -46.24 -24.81 -32.85
C TYR A 3 -45.29 -25.76 -32.11
N PRO A 4 -44.17 -26.20 -32.70
CA PRO A 4 -43.17 -26.97 -31.98
C PRO A 4 -42.21 -26.04 -31.22
N ARG A 5 -42.15 -26.21 -29.89
CA ARG A 5 -41.05 -25.72 -29.04
C ARG A 5 -39.83 -26.62 -29.25
N LYS A 6 -38.69 -26.08 -29.69
CA LYS A 6 -37.39 -26.78 -29.63
C LYS A 6 -36.59 -26.26 -28.43
N GLY A 7 -36.23 -27.20 -27.55
CA GLY A 7 -35.58 -26.97 -26.27
C GLY A 7 -34.14 -26.51 -26.38
N VAL A 8 -33.74 -25.73 -25.39
CA VAL A 8 -32.36 -25.32 -25.13
C VAL A 8 -31.63 -26.51 -24.48
N PRO A 9 -30.44 -26.94 -24.97
CA PRO A 9 -29.68 -27.98 -24.30
C PRO A 9 -28.98 -27.41 -23.06
N CYS A 10 -29.28 -28.02 -21.91
CA CYS A 10 -28.59 -27.86 -20.64
C CYS A 10 -27.12 -28.30 -20.79
N ARG A 11 -26.16 -27.37 -20.66
CA ARG A 11 -24.72 -27.71 -20.58
C ARG A 11 -24.35 -27.86 -19.11
N GLN A 12 -24.04 -29.09 -18.71
CA GLN A 12 -23.32 -29.36 -17.46
C GLN A 12 -21.89 -28.80 -17.57
N PRO A 13 -21.32 -28.17 -16.52
CA PRO A 13 -19.92 -27.79 -16.53
C PRO A 13 -19.05 -29.04 -16.38
N SER A 14 -18.36 -29.41 -17.45
CA SER A 14 -17.29 -30.41 -17.42
C SER A 14 -16.12 -29.87 -16.60
N ILE A 15 -15.83 -30.53 -15.47
CA ILE A 15 -14.59 -30.39 -14.72
C ILE A 15 -13.41 -30.65 -15.66
N LEU A 16 -12.65 -29.60 -15.97
CA LEU A 16 -11.41 -29.70 -16.72
C LEU A 16 -10.26 -29.92 -15.70
N ILE A 17 -9.83 -31.17 -15.57
CA ILE A 17 -8.60 -31.51 -14.86
C ILE A 17 -7.44 -30.89 -15.65
N ARG A 18 -6.76 -29.90 -15.07
CA ARG A 18 -5.61 -29.20 -15.67
C ARG A 18 -4.44 -30.17 -15.86
N GLY A 19 -4.18 -30.56 -17.11
CA GLY A 19 -2.90 -31.12 -17.52
C GLY A 19 -1.82 -30.04 -17.49
N ARG A 20 -0.68 -30.35 -16.86
CA ARG A 20 0.57 -29.60 -17.02
C ARG A 20 0.98 -29.65 -18.49
N ASN A 21 1.17 -28.46 -19.09
CA ASN A 21 2.00 -28.10 -20.25
C ASN A 21 1.23 -27.25 -21.27
N GLY A 22 1.50 -25.94 -21.29
CA GLY A 22 1.01 -25.00 -22.29
C GLY A 22 1.32 -23.56 -21.90
N TRP A 23 2.29 -22.96 -22.61
CA TRP A 23 2.89 -21.63 -22.47
C TRP A 23 2.21 -20.56 -21.59
N SER A 24 3.06 -20.02 -20.71
CA SER A 24 3.01 -18.74 -20.02
C SER A 24 2.21 -17.67 -20.78
N ARG A 25 1.03 -17.30 -20.26
CA ARG A 25 0.69 -15.88 -20.29
C ARG A 25 1.81 -15.21 -19.52
N GLY A 26 2.64 -14.38 -20.17
CA GLY A 26 3.64 -13.59 -19.46
C GLY A 26 2.92 -12.93 -18.28
N ILE A 27 3.33 -13.27 -17.06
CA ILE A 27 2.73 -12.69 -15.87
C ILE A 27 3.09 -11.22 -15.95
N MET A 28 2.09 -10.38 -16.23
CA MET A 28 2.24 -8.94 -16.19
C MET A 28 2.18 -8.54 -14.73
N THR A 29 3.33 -8.17 -14.17
CA THR A 29 3.43 -7.70 -12.78
C THR A 29 2.56 -6.47 -12.61
N LYS A 30 1.67 -6.50 -11.60
CA LYS A 30 0.86 -5.35 -11.21
C LYS A 30 1.48 -4.63 -10.01
N GLY A 31 1.17 -3.36 -9.83
CA GLY A 31 1.67 -2.53 -8.75
C GLY A 31 0.59 -1.80 -7.96
N LEU A 32 0.89 -1.54 -6.69
CA LEU A 32 0.25 -0.52 -5.87
C LEU A 32 1.32 0.36 -5.23
N PHE A 33 1.15 1.67 -5.27
CA PHE A 33 2.04 2.61 -4.60
C PHE A 33 1.42 3.06 -3.27
N ILE A 34 2.11 2.82 -2.16
CA ILE A 34 1.66 3.20 -0.82
C ILE A 34 2.40 4.45 -0.39
N THR A 35 1.65 5.51 -0.12
CA THR A 35 2.18 6.77 0.41
C THR A 35 1.35 7.25 1.59
N GLY A 36 1.79 8.33 2.23
CA GLY A 36 1.19 8.85 3.46
C GLY A 36 0.83 10.32 3.36
N THR A 37 -0.02 10.77 4.28
CA THR A 37 -0.18 12.20 4.57
C THR A 37 1.01 12.78 5.32
N ASP A 38 1.80 11.93 6.01
CA ASP A 38 2.95 12.32 6.83
C ASP A 38 3.87 11.09 7.11
N THR A 39 4.92 11.29 7.90
CA THR A 39 5.68 10.23 8.58
C THR A 39 4.86 9.57 9.69
N ASP A 40 5.13 8.30 10.02
CA ASP A 40 4.48 7.53 11.09
C ASP A 40 2.95 7.42 11.05
N VAL A 41 2.34 7.67 9.88
CA VAL A 41 0.89 7.52 9.68
C VAL A 41 0.41 6.08 9.55
N GLY A 42 1.30 5.10 9.62
CA GLY A 42 0.96 3.67 9.53
C GLY A 42 1.12 3.02 8.15
N LYS A 43 1.89 3.63 7.22
CA LYS A 43 2.16 3.07 5.88
C LYS A 43 2.61 1.60 5.95
N THR A 44 3.62 1.30 6.75
CA THR A 44 4.16 -0.06 6.91
C THR A 44 3.13 -1.03 7.48
N ALA A 45 2.28 -0.58 8.42
CA ALA A 45 1.22 -1.42 8.96
C ALA A 45 0.20 -1.78 7.86
N VAL A 46 -0.23 -0.79 7.08
CA VAL A 46 -1.13 -1.00 5.93
C VAL A 46 -0.48 -1.92 4.89
N ALA A 47 0.77 -1.66 4.49
CA ALA A 47 1.50 -2.47 3.53
C ALA A 47 1.61 -3.94 3.98
N VAL A 48 1.99 -4.16 5.25
CA VAL A 48 2.05 -5.49 5.87
C VAL A 48 0.69 -6.20 5.83
N THR A 49 -0.39 -5.51 6.19
CA THR A 49 -1.74 -6.11 6.17
C THR A 49 -2.15 -6.50 4.75
N ILE A 50 -1.87 -5.65 3.75
CA ILE A 50 -2.17 -5.96 2.34
C ILE A 50 -1.35 -7.16 1.85
N LEU A 51 -0.05 -7.19 2.15
CA LEU A 51 0.84 -8.30 1.79
C LEU A 51 0.37 -9.63 2.42
N GLN A 52 0.09 -9.62 3.73
CA GLN A 52 -0.41 -10.80 4.44
C GLN A 52 -1.75 -11.30 3.85
N GLN A 53 -2.65 -10.39 3.51
CA GLN A 53 -3.90 -10.73 2.83
C GLN A 53 -3.61 -11.40 1.47
N CYS A 54 -2.70 -10.84 0.67
CA CYS A 54 -2.33 -11.40 -0.63
C CYS A 54 -1.70 -12.80 -0.50
N VAL A 55 -0.73 -12.95 0.40
CA VAL A 55 -0.09 -14.25 0.70
C VAL A 55 -1.12 -15.28 1.15
N SER A 56 -2.08 -14.89 2.00
CA SER A 56 -3.14 -15.79 2.47
C SER A 56 -4.06 -16.30 1.35
N LEU A 57 -4.17 -15.53 0.25
CA LEU A 57 -4.91 -15.89 -0.95
C LEU A 57 -4.06 -16.65 -1.98
N GLY A 58 -2.80 -16.95 -1.67
CA GLY A 58 -1.87 -17.63 -2.57
C GLY A 58 -1.34 -16.76 -3.71
N ILE A 59 -1.46 -15.43 -3.59
CA ILE A 59 -0.97 -14.47 -4.59
C ILE A 59 0.54 -14.31 -4.40
N HIS A 60 1.31 -14.45 -5.48
CA HIS A 60 2.75 -14.19 -5.44
C HIS A 60 3.01 -12.69 -5.42
N CYS A 61 3.07 -12.11 -4.22
CA CYS A 61 3.34 -10.69 -4.01
C CYS A 61 4.76 -10.40 -3.50
N ARG A 62 5.26 -9.20 -3.79
CA ARG A 62 6.54 -8.67 -3.26
C ARG A 62 6.34 -7.32 -2.60
N ALA A 63 7.19 -7.03 -1.62
CA ALA A 63 7.33 -5.70 -1.04
C ALA A 63 8.56 -5.02 -1.63
N TYR A 64 8.44 -3.74 -1.99
CA TYR A 64 9.54 -2.90 -2.40
C TYR A 64 9.45 -1.55 -1.69
N LYS A 65 10.46 -1.22 -0.89
CA LYS A 65 10.64 0.05 -0.20
C LYS A 65 11.90 0.70 -0.77
N PRO A 66 11.79 1.59 -1.79
CA PRO A 66 12.92 2.10 -2.55
C PRO A 66 14.04 2.68 -1.69
N VAL A 67 13.67 3.29 -0.57
CA VAL A 67 14.58 3.83 0.42
C VAL A 67 13.94 3.83 1.81
N ALA A 68 14.74 3.60 2.85
CA ALA A 68 14.34 3.68 4.25
C ALA A 68 15.35 4.47 5.08
N SER A 69 14.85 5.17 6.08
CA SER A 69 15.64 5.81 7.13
C SER A 69 15.10 5.39 8.50
N GLY A 70 15.90 5.56 9.56
CA GLY A 70 15.51 5.14 10.91
C GLY A 70 15.46 3.62 11.10
N THR A 71 16.28 2.85 10.37
CA THR A 71 16.22 1.37 10.35
C THR A 71 16.82 0.68 11.59
N GLN A 72 16.80 1.35 12.75
CA GLN A 72 17.35 0.84 14.01
C GLN A 72 16.33 0.03 14.83
N SER A 73 15.05 0.07 14.46
CA SER A 73 14.01 -0.73 15.10
C SER A 73 14.20 -2.23 14.83
N ASP A 74 13.81 -3.06 15.81
CA ASP A 74 13.78 -4.52 15.69
C ASP A 74 12.40 -5.05 16.13
N PRO A 75 11.58 -5.61 15.22
CA PRO A 75 11.83 -5.70 13.79
C PRO A 75 11.73 -4.33 13.10
N SER A 76 12.57 -4.09 12.10
CA SER A 76 12.51 -2.89 11.26
C SER A 76 11.33 -2.93 10.28
N ASP A 77 11.03 -1.81 9.63
CA ASP A 77 10.03 -1.80 8.55
C ASP A 77 10.41 -2.75 7.41
N ILE A 78 11.70 -2.92 7.13
CA ILE A 78 12.21 -3.84 6.10
C ILE A 78 11.92 -5.29 6.51
N ASP A 79 12.20 -5.65 7.77
CA ASP A 79 11.95 -7.01 8.30
C ASP A 79 10.44 -7.34 8.27
N ARG A 80 9.61 -6.37 8.66
CA ARG A 80 8.15 -6.51 8.67
C ARG A 80 7.59 -6.71 7.27
N LEU A 81 8.04 -5.91 6.30
CA LEU A 81 7.64 -6.02 4.89
C LEU A 81 8.10 -7.33 4.27
N TRP A 82 9.36 -7.72 4.49
CA TRP A 82 9.92 -8.97 4.00
C TRP A 82 9.13 -10.17 4.54
N SER A 83 8.89 -10.20 5.86
CA SER A 83 8.12 -11.27 6.49
C SER A 83 6.67 -11.34 6.00
N ALA A 84 6.01 -10.18 5.87
CA ALA A 84 4.64 -10.09 5.38
C ALA A 84 4.48 -10.55 3.92
N SER A 85 5.53 -10.41 3.10
CA SER A 85 5.58 -10.92 1.73
C SER A 85 5.87 -12.43 1.62
N GLY A 86 5.84 -13.15 2.74
CA GLY A 86 6.12 -14.60 2.78
C GLY A 86 7.61 -14.92 2.74
N ASN A 87 8.46 -14.04 3.28
CA ASN A 87 9.93 -14.17 3.28
C ASN A 87 10.51 -14.28 1.87
N ALA A 88 9.87 -13.63 0.90
CA ALA A 88 10.21 -13.79 -0.49
C ALA A 88 11.36 -12.84 -0.86
N GLY A 89 12.50 -13.40 -1.27
CA GLY A 89 13.68 -12.62 -1.72
C GLY A 89 14.59 -12.25 -0.55
N THR A 90 15.40 -11.21 -0.72
CA THR A 90 16.30 -10.70 0.34
C THR A 90 15.83 -9.37 0.93
N HIS A 91 16.36 -8.98 2.10
CA HIS A 91 16.11 -7.66 2.68
C HIS A 91 16.60 -6.54 1.76
N ASP A 92 17.73 -6.73 1.05
CA ASP A 92 18.26 -5.76 0.08
C ASP A 92 17.37 -5.62 -1.16
N GLU A 93 16.70 -6.70 -1.58
CA GLU A 93 15.68 -6.63 -2.64
C GLU A 93 14.44 -5.87 -2.17
N VAL A 94 14.03 -6.04 -0.90
CA VAL A 94 12.94 -5.27 -0.31
C VAL A 94 13.33 -3.80 -0.20
N CYS A 95 14.52 -3.48 0.32
CA CYS A 95 14.98 -2.12 0.50
C CYS A 95 16.47 -1.99 0.13
N PRO A 96 16.79 -1.56 -1.11
CA PRO A 96 18.17 -1.50 -1.57
C PRO A 96 18.96 -0.32 -0.97
N GLN A 97 18.28 0.59 -0.28
CA GLN A 97 18.86 1.81 0.28
C GLN A 97 18.33 2.05 1.69
N SER A 98 19.13 1.77 2.72
CA SER A 98 18.78 1.99 4.12
C SER A 98 19.79 2.88 4.84
N PHE A 99 19.27 3.69 5.76
CA PHE A 99 20.01 4.64 6.57
C PHE A 99 19.53 4.61 8.03
N GLN A 100 20.44 4.87 8.96
CA GLN A 100 20.26 4.68 10.39
C GLN A 100 19.49 5.83 11.05
N LEU A 101 19.70 7.07 10.64
CA LEU A 101 19.07 8.22 11.32
C LEU A 101 17.58 8.33 10.98
N PRO A 102 16.70 8.58 11.97
CA PRO A 102 15.25 8.70 11.78
C PRO A 102 14.87 10.12 11.30
N VAL A 103 15.42 10.53 10.17
CA VAL A 103 15.13 11.80 9.48
C VAL A 103 14.79 11.52 8.02
N ALA A 104 14.51 12.55 7.20
CA ALA A 104 14.25 12.34 5.77
C ALA A 104 15.42 11.54 5.12
N PRO A 105 15.18 10.63 4.16
CA PRO A 105 16.22 9.78 3.61
C PRO A 105 17.46 10.52 3.09
N GLU A 106 17.27 11.66 2.41
CA GLU A 106 18.36 12.53 1.96
C GLU A 106 19.25 12.99 3.13
N GLN A 107 18.64 13.45 4.23
CA GLN A 107 19.34 13.91 5.41
C GLN A 107 20.06 12.76 6.14
N ALA A 108 19.42 11.58 6.19
CA ALA A 108 20.01 10.40 6.81
C ALA A 108 21.23 9.91 6.01
N ALA A 109 21.14 9.88 4.68
CA ALA A 109 22.25 9.56 3.81
C ALA A 109 23.42 10.54 3.99
N ALA A 110 23.13 11.84 3.97
CA ALA A 110 24.16 12.87 4.12
C ALA A 110 24.90 12.78 5.47
N ALA A 111 24.18 12.48 6.55
CA ALA A 111 24.78 12.29 7.88
C ALA A 111 25.71 11.06 7.96
N GLU A 112 25.52 10.07 7.08
CA GLU A 112 26.40 8.91 6.94
C GLU A 112 27.51 9.13 5.89
N GLY A 113 27.63 10.32 5.31
CA GLY A 113 28.58 10.60 4.22
C GLY A 113 28.23 9.87 2.92
N ARG A 114 26.95 9.49 2.75
CA ARG A 114 26.38 8.80 1.59
C ARG A 114 25.38 9.71 0.89
N GLN A 115 24.87 9.27 -0.26
CA GLN A 115 23.76 9.90 -0.97
C GLN A 115 22.74 8.84 -1.34
N VAL A 116 21.47 9.25 -1.47
CA VAL A 116 20.43 8.41 -2.06
C VAL A 116 20.68 8.33 -3.56
N ASP A 117 20.81 7.12 -4.08
CA ASP A 117 20.92 6.84 -5.50
C ASP A 117 19.53 6.93 -6.14
N ASP A 118 19.34 7.98 -6.94
CA ASP A 118 18.07 8.30 -7.58
C ASP A 118 17.65 7.28 -8.65
N ASP A 119 18.63 6.69 -9.34
CA ASP A 119 18.39 5.64 -10.33
C ASP A 119 17.94 4.35 -9.63
N LEU A 120 18.54 4.04 -8.49
CA LEU A 120 18.22 2.85 -7.70
C LEU A 120 16.82 2.92 -7.05
N LEU A 121 16.24 4.12 -6.86
CA LEU A 121 14.83 4.28 -6.44
C LEU A 121 13.84 3.63 -7.43
N ARG A 122 14.22 3.56 -8.71
CA ARG A 122 13.39 2.98 -9.79
C ARG A 122 13.89 1.61 -10.20
N GLN A 123 15.21 1.47 -10.40
CA GLN A 123 15.82 0.25 -10.90
C GLN A 123 15.85 -0.88 -9.86
N GLY A 124 15.79 -0.56 -8.56
CA GLY A 124 15.66 -1.56 -7.50
C GLY A 124 14.37 -2.37 -7.59
N LEU A 125 13.40 -1.95 -8.41
CA LEU A 125 12.18 -2.72 -8.69
C LEU A 125 12.45 -3.97 -9.53
N LYS A 126 13.55 -4.03 -10.30
CA LYS A 126 13.83 -5.06 -11.30
C LYS A 126 13.69 -6.52 -10.80
N PRO A 127 14.17 -6.90 -9.59
CA PRO A 127 14.01 -8.26 -9.06
C PRO A 127 12.53 -8.68 -8.87
N HIS A 128 11.62 -7.72 -8.78
CA HIS A 128 10.21 -7.94 -8.47
C HIS A 128 9.33 -8.15 -9.71
N MET A 129 9.86 -7.99 -10.93
CA MET A 129 9.13 -8.06 -12.21
C MET A 129 8.71 -9.48 -12.63
N LEU A 130 8.85 -10.46 -11.74
CA LEU A 130 8.32 -11.82 -11.91
C LEU A 130 7.15 -12.11 -10.95
N ALA A 131 6.79 -11.15 -10.11
CA ALA A 131 5.67 -11.25 -9.18
C ALA A 131 4.33 -10.99 -9.87
N GLU A 132 3.24 -11.51 -9.30
CA GLU A 132 1.88 -11.14 -9.72
C GLU A 132 1.52 -9.73 -9.23
N LEU A 133 2.01 -9.34 -8.05
CA LEU A 133 1.75 -8.05 -7.43
C LEU A 133 3.01 -7.52 -6.72
N VAL A 134 3.31 -6.23 -6.87
CA VAL A 134 4.34 -5.54 -6.08
C VAL A 134 3.70 -4.40 -5.32
N LEU A 135 3.89 -4.38 -4.00
CA LEU A 135 3.56 -3.23 -3.17
C LEU A 135 4.80 -2.36 -3.02
N ILE A 136 4.71 -1.13 -3.51
CA ILE A 136 5.79 -0.15 -3.43
C ILE A 136 5.48 0.81 -2.27
N GLU A 137 6.25 0.78 -1.20
CA GLU A 137 6.07 1.68 -0.05
C GLU A 137 7.04 2.86 -0.12
N GLY A 138 6.50 4.07 -0.22
CA GLY A 138 7.27 5.31 -0.12
C GLY A 138 7.82 5.59 1.29
N ALA A 139 8.46 6.74 1.46
CA ALA A 139 9.00 7.19 2.74
C ALA A 139 8.47 8.58 3.12
N GLY A 140 7.97 8.77 4.34
CA GLY A 140 7.32 10.03 4.73
C GLY A 140 5.95 10.23 4.05
N GLY A 141 5.62 11.48 3.73
CA GLY A 141 4.38 11.86 3.06
C GLY A 141 4.52 12.03 1.54
N LEU A 142 3.41 12.34 0.87
CA LEU A 142 3.32 12.46 -0.59
C LEU A 142 4.39 13.38 -1.22
N PHE A 143 4.69 14.53 -0.60
CA PHE A 143 5.70 15.48 -1.08
C PHE A 143 7.01 15.43 -0.29
N SER A 144 7.22 14.38 0.53
CA SER A 144 8.49 14.24 1.24
C SER A 144 9.63 13.96 0.25
N PRO A 145 10.80 14.59 0.44
CA PRO A 145 11.98 14.32 -0.38
C PRO A 145 12.53 12.92 -0.09
N LEU A 146 12.83 12.19 -1.16
CA LEU A 146 13.54 10.90 -1.11
C LEU A 146 15.03 11.11 -1.39
N SER A 147 15.35 11.98 -2.34
CA SER A 147 16.69 12.41 -2.70
C SER A 147 16.70 13.93 -2.90
N HIS A 148 17.84 14.48 -3.30
CA HIS A 148 17.95 15.89 -3.68
C HIS A 148 17.12 16.22 -4.95
N GLN A 149 16.83 15.23 -5.79
CA GLN A 149 16.13 15.42 -7.07
C GLN A 149 14.68 14.90 -7.08
N THR A 150 14.36 13.94 -6.22
CA THR A 150 13.10 13.18 -6.30
C THR A 150 12.29 13.30 -5.02
N LEU A 151 11.03 13.71 -5.17
CA LEU A 151 10.01 13.57 -4.14
C LEU A 151 9.25 12.24 -4.28
N ASN A 152 8.54 11.81 -3.24
CA ASN A 152 7.67 10.62 -3.33
C ASN A 152 6.63 10.73 -4.46
N VAL A 153 6.08 11.93 -4.68
CA VAL A 153 5.10 12.20 -5.73
C VAL A 153 5.66 11.99 -7.13
N ASP A 154 6.95 12.26 -7.34
CA ASP A 154 7.61 12.04 -8.64
C ASP A 154 7.82 10.56 -8.86
N LEU A 155 8.25 9.83 -7.82
CA LEU A 155 8.39 8.38 -7.90
C LEU A 155 7.05 7.68 -8.17
N ALA A 156 5.96 8.11 -7.52
CA ALA A 156 4.62 7.62 -7.78
C ALA A 156 4.17 7.90 -9.23
N ARG A 157 4.51 9.09 -9.77
CA ARG A 157 4.21 9.47 -11.15
C ARG A 157 4.98 8.60 -12.14
N ASP A 158 6.24 8.32 -11.87
CA ASP A 158 7.09 7.52 -12.74
C ASP A 158 6.65 6.06 -12.82
N PHE A 159 6.11 5.51 -11.73
CA PHE A 159 5.58 4.15 -11.74
C PHE A 159 4.19 4.03 -12.38
N GLN A 160 3.44 5.13 -12.52
CA GLN A 160 2.13 5.18 -13.19
C GLN A 160 1.12 4.11 -12.72
N ILE A 161 1.14 3.79 -11.43
CA ILE A 161 0.24 2.81 -10.80
C ILE A 161 -0.67 3.47 -9.75
N PRO A 162 -1.81 2.84 -9.42
CA PRO A 162 -2.72 3.31 -8.39
C PRO A 162 -2.07 3.53 -7.04
N VAL A 163 -2.46 4.63 -6.39
CA VAL A 163 -2.00 5.05 -5.08
C VAL A 163 -2.98 4.61 -3.99
N VAL A 164 -2.42 3.98 -2.96
CA VAL A 164 -3.05 3.78 -1.65
C VAL A 164 -2.51 4.88 -0.72
N LEU A 165 -3.36 5.83 -0.38
CA LEU A 165 -3.01 6.94 0.52
C LEU A 165 -3.34 6.58 1.97
N VAL A 166 -2.35 6.66 2.85
CA VAL A 166 -2.50 6.34 4.28
C VAL A 166 -2.51 7.62 5.12
N ASP A 167 -3.45 7.73 6.05
CA ASP A 167 -3.44 8.77 7.09
C ASP A 167 -3.61 8.14 8.46
N SER A 168 -3.01 8.78 9.47
CA SER A 168 -3.24 8.44 10.87
C SER A 168 -4.67 8.77 11.28
N SER A 169 -5.33 7.83 11.94
CA SER A 169 -6.70 7.96 12.45
C SER A 169 -6.76 8.79 13.73
N ARG A 170 -6.37 10.06 13.63
CA ARG A 170 -6.39 11.06 14.71
C ARG A 170 -7.08 12.34 14.26
N LEU A 171 -7.40 13.21 15.21
CA LEU A 171 -8.03 14.51 14.92
C LEU A 171 -7.29 15.25 13.79
N GLY A 172 -8.07 15.81 12.86
CA GLY A 172 -7.57 16.45 11.63
C GLY A 172 -7.38 15.52 10.43
N ALA A 173 -7.62 14.20 10.56
CA ALA A 173 -7.46 13.23 9.45
C ALA A 173 -8.27 13.61 8.20
N ILE A 174 -9.52 14.08 8.38
CA ILE A 174 -10.36 14.50 7.24
C ILE A 174 -9.66 15.59 6.42
N GLY A 175 -9.17 16.64 7.07
CA GLY A 175 -8.52 17.76 6.39
C GLY A 175 -7.19 17.36 5.74
N ARG A 176 -6.35 16.61 6.45
CA ARG A 176 -5.07 16.11 5.92
C ARG A 176 -5.26 15.20 4.72
N THR A 177 -6.17 14.23 4.83
CA THR A 177 -6.50 13.31 3.75
C THR A 177 -7.05 14.06 2.53
N LEU A 178 -8.04 14.94 2.69
CA LEU A 178 -8.58 15.70 1.56
C LEU A 178 -7.51 16.56 0.87
N THR A 179 -6.62 17.17 1.65
CA THR A 179 -5.49 17.96 1.14
C THR A 179 -4.54 17.08 0.31
N ALA A 180 -4.15 15.92 0.85
CA ALA A 180 -3.23 15.00 0.18
C ALA A 180 -3.85 14.38 -1.08
N VAL A 181 -5.12 13.99 -1.06
CA VAL A 181 -5.84 13.50 -2.25
C VAL A 181 -5.91 14.58 -3.32
N THR A 182 -6.36 15.79 -2.95
CA THR A 182 -6.46 16.92 -3.89
C THR A 182 -5.10 17.21 -4.53
N ALA A 183 -4.03 17.21 -3.73
CA ALA A 183 -2.69 17.46 -4.21
C ALA A 183 -2.18 16.35 -5.14
N ALA A 184 -2.40 15.07 -4.80
CA ALA A 184 -2.05 13.93 -5.64
C ALA A 184 -2.77 13.98 -7.00
N GLU A 185 -4.08 14.19 -6.99
CA GLU A 185 -4.89 14.25 -8.21
C GLU A 185 -4.52 15.46 -9.08
N SER A 186 -4.19 16.60 -8.47
CA SER A 186 -3.76 17.82 -9.20
C SER A 186 -2.49 17.64 -10.03
N VAL A 187 -1.68 16.64 -9.70
CA VAL A 187 -0.45 16.30 -10.42
C VAL A 187 -0.55 14.99 -11.21
N GLY A 188 -1.79 14.52 -11.41
CA GLY A 188 -2.12 13.39 -12.28
C GLY A 188 -1.99 12.01 -11.66
N LEU A 189 -1.85 11.89 -10.34
CA LEU A 189 -1.85 10.58 -9.68
C LEU A 189 -3.27 10.02 -9.55
N ASN A 190 -3.42 8.72 -9.81
CA ASN A 190 -4.64 7.97 -9.54
C ASN A 190 -4.65 7.49 -8.09
N VAL A 191 -5.22 8.27 -7.17
CA VAL A 191 -5.55 7.74 -5.83
C VAL A 191 -6.77 6.84 -5.98
N SER A 192 -6.68 5.60 -5.53
CA SER A 192 -7.80 4.64 -5.61
C SER A 192 -8.34 4.23 -4.25
N VAL A 193 -7.48 4.22 -3.23
CA VAL A 193 -7.85 3.81 -1.87
C VAL A 193 -7.26 4.77 -0.86
N VAL A 194 -8.05 5.15 0.13
CA VAL A 194 -7.59 5.82 1.36
C VAL A 194 -7.68 4.82 2.51
N VAL A 195 -6.64 4.72 3.34
CA VAL A 195 -6.66 3.90 4.55
C VAL A 195 -6.36 4.75 5.78
N LEU A 196 -7.31 4.83 6.70
CA LEU A 196 -7.11 5.44 8.02
C LEU A 196 -6.51 4.40 8.97
N SER A 197 -5.26 4.59 9.38
CA SER A 197 -4.55 3.66 10.25
C SER A 197 -4.54 4.15 11.70
N GLN A 198 -4.96 3.30 12.63
CA GLN A 198 -4.83 3.57 14.07
C GLN A 198 -3.45 3.13 14.57
N SER A 199 -2.70 4.06 15.17
CA SER A 199 -1.38 3.80 15.78
C SER A 199 -1.46 3.51 17.28
N GLU A 200 -2.60 3.78 17.93
CA GLU A 200 -2.76 3.65 19.38
C GLU A 200 -3.98 2.79 19.74
N SER A 201 -3.86 2.02 20.83
CA SER A 201 -4.98 1.27 21.39
C SER A 201 -6.02 2.22 21.99
N SER A 202 -7.30 1.93 21.82
CA SER A 202 -8.43 2.66 22.43
C SER A 202 -8.47 2.61 23.98
N ASN A 203 -7.45 2.05 24.63
CA ASN A 203 -7.37 1.86 26.09
C ASN A 203 -6.56 2.92 26.86
N GLN A 204 -5.99 3.94 26.21
CA GLN A 204 -5.32 5.04 26.90
C GLN A 204 -6.03 6.36 26.61
N GLY A 205 -6.73 6.93 27.59
CA GLY A 205 -7.20 8.32 27.54
C GLY A 205 -8.70 8.60 27.67
N GLY A 206 -9.50 7.71 28.29
CA GLY A 206 -10.91 8.01 28.57
C GLY A 206 -11.27 7.65 30.00
N ASP A 207 -11.66 8.64 30.79
CA ASP A 207 -12.36 8.46 32.07
C ASP A 207 -13.46 7.41 31.88
N LYS A 208 -13.37 6.29 32.60
CA LYS A 208 -14.36 5.22 32.53
C LYS A 208 -15.65 5.73 33.18
N THR A 209 -16.51 6.37 32.38
CA THR A 209 -17.90 6.55 32.81
C THR A 209 -18.50 5.16 33.09
N PRO A 210 -19.15 4.95 34.26
CA PRO A 210 -19.79 3.67 34.55
C PRO A 210 -20.96 3.48 33.60
N GLY A 211 -20.78 2.73 32.50
CA GLY A 211 -21.84 2.54 31.52
C GLY A 211 -21.46 2.11 30.11
N GLY A 212 -20.26 1.59 29.83
CA GLY A 212 -19.94 0.85 28.58
C GLY A 212 -20.06 1.58 27.24
N HIS A 213 -20.48 2.84 27.21
CA HIS A 213 -20.60 3.63 26.00
C HIS A 213 -19.26 4.31 25.68
N LYS A 214 -18.70 4.05 24.50
CA LYS A 214 -17.52 4.76 23.99
C LYS A 214 -17.86 6.25 23.86
N THR A 215 -17.01 7.12 24.40
CA THR A 215 -17.19 8.57 24.28
C THR A 215 -16.97 9.03 22.83
N PRO A 216 -17.57 10.18 22.42
CA PRO A 216 -17.36 10.76 21.09
C PRO A 216 -15.90 11.03 20.73
N GLU A 217 -15.02 11.08 21.74
CA GLU A 217 -13.58 11.35 21.62
C GLU A 217 -12.72 10.08 21.61
N SER A 218 -13.32 8.88 21.72
CA SER A 218 -12.53 7.64 21.65
C SER A 218 -11.90 7.46 20.27
N PRO A 219 -10.67 6.90 20.17
CA PRO A 219 -9.97 6.71 18.89
C PRO A 219 -10.79 5.95 17.85
N ASP A 220 -11.61 5.00 18.28
CA ASP A 220 -12.47 4.21 17.39
C ASP A 220 -13.63 5.03 16.81
N VAL A 221 -14.27 5.87 17.62
CA VAL A 221 -15.37 6.73 17.15
C VAL A 221 -14.82 7.81 16.22
N LEU A 222 -13.65 8.37 16.54
CA LEU A 222 -12.96 9.30 15.65
C LEU A 222 -12.61 8.66 14.31
N ALA A 223 -12.08 7.43 14.32
CA ALA A 223 -11.77 6.67 13.12
C ALA A 223 -13.00 6.46 12.23
N GLN A 224 -14.08 5.95 12.81
CA GLN A 224 -15.32 5.63 12.09
C GLN A 224 -15.97 6.90 11.53
N THR A 225 -16.00 7.98 12.32
CA THR A 225 -16.58 9.27 11.89
C THR A 225 -15.75 9.87 10.76
N ALA A 226 -14.42 9.85 10.87
CA ALA A 226 -13.54 10.33 9.81
C ALA A 226 -13.67 9.50 8.53
N GLN A 227 -13.74 8.17 8.64
CA GLN A 227 -13.92 7.27 7.50
C GLN A 227 -15.25 7.56 6.78
N ALA A 228 -16.36 7.66 7.51
CA ALA A 228 -17.68 7.94 6.93
C ALA A 228 -17.73 9.31 6.23
N GLU A 229 -17.15 10.33 6.85
CA GLU A 229 -17.11 11.68 6.27
C GLU A 229 -16.21 11.75 5.03
N LEU A 230 -15.06 11.07 5.05
CA LEU A 230 -14.18 10.97 3.89
C LEU A 230 -14.84 10.21 2.75
N GLN A 231 -15.49 9.08 3.03
CA GLN A 231 -16.21 8.31 2.01
C GLN A 231 -17.32 9.14 1.33
N ARG A 232 -18.00 9.99 2.10
CA ARG A 232 -19.03 10.91 1.59
C ARG A 232 -18.44 12.00 0.69
N ARG A 233 -17.24 12.50 1.02
CA ARG A 233 -16.57 13.58 0.28
C ARG A 233 -15.75 13.10 -0.91
N LEU A 234 -15.29 11.84 -0.88
CA LEU A 234 -14.48 11.19 -1.90
C LEU A 234 -15.24 9.96 -2.43
N PRO A 235 -16.42 10.14 -3.05
CA PRO A 235 -17.29 9.03 -3.45
C PRO A 235 -16.69 8.15 -4.56
N HIS A 236 -15.67 8.64 -5.27
CA HIS A 236 -14.93 7.89 -6.29
C HIS A 236 -13.84 7.00 -5.70
N LEU A 237 -13.50 7.16 -4.42
CA LEU A 237 -12.48 6.38 -3.74
C LEU A 237 -13.10 5.35 -2.81
N VAL A 238 -12.35 4.28 -2.54
CA VAL A 238 -12.64 3.37 -1.42
C VAL A 238 -11.95 3.93 -0.18
N VAL A 239 -12.72 4.23 0.88
CA VAL A 239 -12.16 4.69 2.16
C VAL A 239 -12.27 3.58 3.20
N CYS A 240 -11.11 3.11 3.64
CA CYS A 240 -10.95 2.02 4.59
C CYS A 240 -10.38 2.49 5.93
N GLY A 241 -10.51 1.63 6.94
CA GLY A 241 -9.86 1.73 8.23
C GLY A 241 -9.00 0.49 8.51
N LEU A 242 -7.88 0.71 9.19
CA LEU A 242 -7.06 -0.33 9.82
C LEU A 242 -7.03 -0.04 11.32
N GLY A 243 -7.68 -0.91 12.10
CA GLY A 243 -7.71 -0.81 13.55
C GLY A 243 -6.33 -1.10 14.18
N TYR A 244 -6.14 -0.65 15.42
CA TYR A 244 -4.89 -0.92 16.15
C TYR A 244 -4.63 -2.42 16.29
N ASN A 245 -3.47 -2.89 15.83
CA ASN A 245 -3.10 -4.31 15.75
C ASN A 245 -4.09 -5.21 15.00
N ALA A 246 -4.97 -4.64 14.17
CA ALA A 246 -5.87 -5.43 13.34
C ALA A 246 -5.09 -6.11 12.21
N SER A 247 -5.48 -7.34 11.89
CA SER A 247 -4.91 -8.09 10.76
C SER A 247 -5.69 -7.89 9.45
N THR A 248 -6.67 -6.99 9.43
CA THR A 248 -7.59 -6.82 8.31
C THR A 248 -7.95 -5.35 8.12
N ILE A 249 -7.91 -4.89 6.86
CA ILE A 249 -8.40 -3.58 6.43
C ILE A 249 -9.91 -3.69 6.15
N GLN A 250 -10.72 -2.73 6.64
CA GLN A 250 -12.17 -2.72 6.47
C GLN A 250 -12.69 -1.44 5.79
N PRO A 251 -13.63 -1.52 4.82
CA PRO A 251 -14.15 -2.76 4.23
C PRO A 251 -13.07 -3.56 3.50
N LEU A 252 -13.33 -4.84 3.24
CA LEU A 252 -12.40 -5.70 2.50
C LEU A 252 -12.19 -5.16 1.09
N VAL A 253 -10.94 -5.15 0.65
CA VAL A 253 -10.52 -4.70 -0.67
C VAL A 253 -9.90 -5.87 -1.43
N GLU A 254 -10.32 -6.07 -2.68
CA GLU A 254 -9.69 -6.99 -3.62
C GLU A 254 -8.53 -6.28 -4.33
N TRP A 255 -7.35 -6.28 -3.70
CA TRP A 255 -6.18 -5.51 -4.14
C TRP A 255 -5.75 -5.80 -5.59
N GLN A 256 -5.95 -7.01 -6.10
CA GLN A 256 -5.64 -7.37 -7.50
C GLN A 256 -6.52 -6.67 -8.54
N LEU A 257 -7.72 -6.23 -8.14
CA LEU A 257 -8.64 -5.46 -9.00
C LEU A 257 -8.28 -3.98 -9.01
N ILE A 258 -7.70 -3.48 -7.90
CA ILE A 258 -7.20 -2.11 -7.82
C ILE A 258 -5.84 -1.99 -8.53
N ALA A 259 -4.95 -2.98 -8.37
CA ALA A 259 -3.61 -2.92 -8.92
C ALA A 259 -3.59 -2.93 -10.46
N GLU A 260 -2.78 -2.05 -11.03
CA GLU A 260 -2.57 -1.90 -12.47
C GLU A 260 -1.19 -2.39 -12.89
N PRO A 261 -0.97 -2.72 -14.18
CA PRO A 261 0.32 -3.13 -14.70
C PRO A 261 1.46 -2.15 -14.36
N LEU A 262 2.57 -2.67 -13.89
CA LEU A 262 3.83 -1.93 -13.75
C LEU A 262 4.58 -1.95 -15.08
N ASP A 263 4.69 -0.79 -15.73
CA ASP A 263 5.50 -0.60 -16.93
C ASP A 263 6.63 0.39 -16.63
N VAL A 264 7.72 -0.11 -16.06
CA VAL A 264 8.88 0.72 -15.74
C VAL A 264 9.94 0.50 -16.80
N PRO A 265 10.35 1.54 -17.57
CA PRO A 265 11.44 1.42 -18.50
C PRO A 265 12.75 1.25 -17.72
N PHE A 266 13.21 0.01 -17.56
CA PHE A 266 14.52 -0.26 -17.00
C PHE A 266 15.59 0.23 -17.97
N LYS A 267 16.46 1.13 -17.51
CA LYS A 267 17.66 1.49 -18.28
C LYS A 267 18.45 0.21 -18.55
N THR A 268 18.67 -0.10 -19.83
CA THR A 268 19.70 -1.05 -20.22
C THR A 268 21.03 -0.33 -20.05
N HIS A 269 21.78 -0.63 -18.99
CA HIS A 269 23.16 -0.16 -18.92
C HIS A 269 23.93 -0.73 -20.12
N PRO A 270 24.70 0.08 -20.85
CA PRO A 270 25.59 -0.39 -21.92
C PRO A 270 26.73 -1.26 -21.39
#